data_AF-A0A4S3IY88-F1
#
_entry.id   AF-A0A4S3IY88-F1
#
_cell.length_a   1.000
_cell.length_b   1.000
_cell.length_c   1.000
_cell.angle_alpha   90.00
_cell.angle_beta   90.00
_cell.angle_gamma   90.00
#
_symmetry.space_group_name_H-M   'P 1'
#
loop_
_entity.id
_entity.type
_entity.pdbx_description
1 polymer ?
#
loop_
_entity_poly.entity_id
_entity_poly.type
_entity_poly.pdbx_seq_one_letter_code
_entity_poly.pdbx_strand_id
1 'polypeptide(L)'
;MSSWQGILHPISDGDISKLSPEWLQTHIQKGPLGDVYPIPIHIAEGDTPTLLYHVQSGLGVHERPDYGSWDGHYRVINGGSTHYAYVIYTVINADGILVSAMF
;
A
#
# COMPACT_ATOMS: atom_id res chain seq x y z
N MET A 1 -6.72 -4.34 9.85
CA MET A 1 -6.86 -4.10 8.39
C MET A 1 -5.46 -3.89 7.84
N SER A 2 -5.13 -4.41 6.66
CA SER A 2 -3.77 -4.43 6.12
C SER A 2 -3.51 -3.22 5.19
N SER A 3 -2.26 -2.81 5.08
CA SER A 3 -1.79 -1.76 4.17
C SER A 3 -1.99 -2.06 2.69
N TRP A 4 -2.27 -3.32 2.34
CA TRP A 4 -2.71 -3.73 1.00
C TRP A 4 -3.93 -2.95 0.50
N GLN A 5 -4.81 -2.52 1.40
CA GLN A 5 -5.96 -1.70 1.03
C GLN A 5 -5.54 -0.43 0.29
N GLY A 6 -4.33 0.10 0.53
CA GLY A 6 -3.80 1.29 -0.14
C GLY A 6 -3.53 1.07 -1.62
N ILE A 7 -3.22 -0.18 -1.99
CA ILE A 7 -2.85 -0.57 -3.35
C ILE A 7 -4.12 -0.77 -4.20
N LEU A 8 -5.14 -1.43 -3.65
CA LEU A 8 -6.29 -1.91 -4.44
C LEU A 8 -7.64 -1.29 -4.08
N HIS A 9 -7.78 -0.70 -2.90
CA HIS A 9 -9.11 -0.37 -2.41
C HIS A 9 -9.56 1.00 -2.90
N PRO A 10 -10.80 1.14 -3.42
CA PRO A 10 -11.34 2.45 -3.84
C PRO A 10 -11.37 3.49 -2.71
N ILE A 11 -11.31 3.04 -1.45
CA ILE A 11 -11.28 3.92 -0.27
C ILE A 11 -9.96 4.71 -0.20
N SER A 12 -8.85 4.25 -0.79
CA SER A 12 -7.55 4.95 -0.82
C SER A 12 -7.25 5.67 -2.13
N ASP A 13 -8.23 5.82 -3.03
CA ASP A 13 -8.02 6.40 -4.36
C ASP A 13 -7.00 5.61 -5.22
N GLY A 14 -6.86 4.31 -4.95
CA GLY A 14 -6.02 3.41 -5.72
C GLY A 14 -6.56 3.21 -7.13
N ASP A 15 -5.76 3.52 -8.15
CA ASP A 15 -6.12 3.34 -9.56
C ASP A 15 -5.95 1.88 -10.01
N ILE A 16 -7.03 1.11 -9.88
CA ILE A 16 -7.07 -0.30 -10.27
C ILE A 16 -6.88 -0.54 -11.77
N SER A 17 -7.00 0.49 -12.62
CA SER A 17 -6.77 0.33 -14.07
C SER A 17 -5.33 -0.07 -14.38
N LYS A 18 -4.40 0.26 -13.47
CA LYS A 18 -2.98 -0.12 -13.50
C LYS A 18 -2.74 -1.60 -13.19
N LEU A 19 -3.79 -2.38 -13.01
CA LEU A 19 -3.71 -3.83 -12.82
C LEU A 19 -4.40 -4.60 -13.94
N SER A 20 -4.89 -3.87 -14.95
CA SER A 20 -5.35 -4.50 -16.18
C SER A 20 -4.21 -5.33 -16.80
N PRO A 21 -4.52 -6.49 -17.40
CA PRO A 21 -3.54 -7.30 -18.11
C PRO A 21 -2.73 -6.48 -19.13
N GLU A 22 -3.39 -5.56 -19.84
CA GLU A 22 -2.76 -4.70 -20.85
C GLU A 22 -1.73 -3.74 -20.22
N TRP A 23 -2.07 -3.13 -19.08
CA TRP A 23 -1.15 -2.23 -18.37
C TRP A 23 0.04 -3.01 -17.81
N LEU A 24 -0.21 -4.16 -17.17
CA LEU A 24 0.83 -5.03 -16.62
C LEU A 24 1.79 -5.53 -17.70
N GLN A 25 1.27 -5.97 -18.85
CA GLN A 25 2.10 -6.37 -19.99
C GLN A 25 2.95 -5.22 -20.54
N THR A 26 2.41 -4.00 -20.48
CA THR A 26 3.10 -2.81 -20.98
C THR A 26 4.18 -2.30 -20.03
N HIS A 27 3.98 -2.38 -18.71
CA HIS A 27 4.82 -1.68 -17.73
C HIS A 27 5.57 -2.60 -16.75
N ILE A 28 5.08 -3.82 -16.49
CA ILE A 28 5.62 -4.71 -15.44
C ILE A 28 6.22 -5.99 -16.02
N GLN A 29 5.47 -6.70 -16.88
CA GLN A 29 5.88 -8.00 -17.43
C GLN A 29 6.91 -7.82 -18.57
N LYS A 30 8.10 -7.31 -18.23
CA LYS A 30 9.22 -7.09 -19.14
C LYS A 30 10.45 -7.89 -18.74
N GLY A 31 11.08 -8.52 -19.73
CA GLY A 31 12.31 -9.28 -19.56
C GLY A 31 12.14 -10.52 -18.67
N PRO A 32 13.25 -11.17 -18.26
CA PRO A 32 13.21 -12.48 -17.62
C PRO A 32 12.42 -12.55 -16.30
N LEU A 33 12.35 -11.44 -15.54
CA LEU A 33 11.55 -11.36 -14.31
C LEU A 33 10.08 -11.06 -14.59
N GLY A 34 9.80 -10.33 -15.66
CA GLY A 34 8.44 -10.08 -16.10
C GLY A 34 7.73 -11.31 -16.63
N ASP A 35 8.47 -12.22 -17.27
CA ASP A 35 7.94 -13.49 -17.81
C ASP A 35 7.35 -14.40 -16.72
N VAL A 36 7.79 -14.25 -15.47
CA VAL A 36 7.30 -15.01 -14.31
C VAL A 36 6.33 -14.21 -13.44
N TYR A 37 6.05 -12.95 -13.77
CA TYR A 37 5.11 -12.12 -13.02
C TYR A 37 3.67 -12.44 -13.46
N PRO A 38 2.80 -12.97 -12.58
CA PRO A 38 1.49 -13.47 -12.98
C PRO A 38 0.47 -12.34 -13.19
N ILE A 39 -0.59 -12.64 -13.95
CA ILE A 39 -1.79 -11.79 -13.97
C ILE A 39 -2.57 -12.05 -12.67
N PRO A 40 -2.89 -11.02 -11.87
CA PRO A 40 -3.65 -11.18 -10.63
C PRO A 40 -5.05 -11.75 -10.89
N ILE A 41 -5.43 -12.78 -10.12
CA ILE A 41 -6.76 -13.42 -10.22
C ILE A 41 -7.78 -12.90 -9.19
N HIS A 42 -7.31 -12.28 -8.11
CA HIS A 42 -8.14 -11.68 -7.06
C HIS A 42 -7.56 -10.36 -6.60
N ILE A 43 -6.39 -10.45 -5.94
CA ILE A 43 -5.66 -9.32 -5.41
C ILE A 43 -4.25 -9.35 -5.97
N ALA A 44 -3.75 -8.19 -6.39
CA ALA A 44 -2.35 -8.00 -6.70
C ALA A 44 -1.60 -7.70 -5.41
N GLU A 45 -0.41 -8.30 -5.26
CA GLU A 45 0.60 -7.83 -4.32
C GLU A 45 0.14 -7.71 -2.85
N GLY A 46 -0.71 -8.64 -2.41
CA GLY A 46 -1.24 -8.73 -1.04
C GLY A 46 -0.20 -8.60 0.06
N ASP A 47 0.92 -9.30 -0.13
CA ASP A 47 1.99 -9.39 0.86
C ASP A 47 3.12 -8.37 0.61
N THR A 48 3.14 -7.67 -0.53
CA THR A 48 4.20 -6.70 -0.88
C THR A 48 4.45 -5.66 0.23
N PRO A 49 3.44 -5.13 0.94
CA PRO A 49 3.69 -4.19 2.03
C PRO A 49 4.61 -4.74 3.13
N THR A 50 4.61 -6.05 3.39
CA THR A 50 5.50 -6.65 4.39
C THR A 50 6.99 -6.48 4.05
N LEU A 51 7.31 -6.25 2.77
CA LEU A 51 8.67 -6.03 2.27
C LEU A 51 9.00 -4.55 2.11
N LEU A 52 8.02 -3.70 1.82
CA LEU A 52 8.24 -2.27 1.57
C LEU A 52 8.79 -1.53 2.79
N TYR A 53 8.57 -2.05 3.99
CA TYR A 53 9.19 -1.54 5.21
C TYR A 53 10.73 -1.53 5.16
N HIS A 54 11.33 -2.46 4.42
CA HIS A 54 12.78 -2.58 4.29
C HIS A 54 13.37 -1.74 3.16
N VAL A 55 12.53 -1.12 2.33
CA VAL A 55 12.99 -0.24 1.26
C VAL A 55 13.35 1.11 1.88
N GLN A 56 14.62 1.49 1.76
CA GLN A 56 15.12 2.77 2.27
C GLN A 56 14.67 3.93 1.36
N SER A 57 13.40 4.31 1.47
CA SER A 57 12.79 5.45 0.76
C SER A 57 13.08 6.80 1.43
N GLY A 58 13.61 6.78 2.66
CA GLY A 58 13.79 7.97 3.51
C GLY A 58 12.51 8.46 4.18
N LEU A 59 11.37 7.79 3.96
CA LEU A 59 10.09 8.12 4.58
C LEU A 59 9.83 7.37 5.89
N GLY A 60 10.46 6.21 6.08
CA GLY A 60 10.26 5.33 7.25
C GLY A 60 11.44 5.28 8.22
N VAL A 61 11.14 4.92 9.47
CA VAL A 61 12.12 4.59 10.52
C VAL A 61 11.74 3.25 11.15
N HIS A 62 12.66 2.29 11.15
CA HIS A 62 12.40 0.89 11.55
C HIS A 62 11.98 0.73 13.03
N GLU A 63 12.34 1.70 13.86
CA GLU A 63 11.99 1.69 15.28
C GLU A 63 10.72 2.49 15.57
N ARG A 64 10.16 3.19 14.56
CA ARG A 64 9.01 4.10 14.67
C ARG A 64 7.95 3.77 13.63
N PRO A 65 7.21 2.66 13.80
CA PRO A 65 6.09 2.29 12.92
C PRO A 65 4.95 3.34 12.91
N ASP A 66 4.96 4.24 13.89
CA ASP A 66 4.07 5.40 14.01
C ASP A 66 4.49 6.62 13.19
N TYR A 67 5.58 6.54 12.40
CA TYR A 67 5.94 7.62 11.47
C TYR A 67 5.37 7.42 10.07
N GLY A 68 4.97 6.19 9.74
CA GLY A 68 4.57 5.82 8.39
C GLY A 68 5.76 5.55 7.47
N SER A 69 5.50 4.83 6.39
CA SER A 69 6.42 4.51 5.29
C SER A 69 5.56 3.99 4.12
N TRP A 70 6.18 3.58 3.02
CA TRP A 70 5.45 3.03 1.86
C TRP A 70 4.61 1.78 2.17
N ASP A 71 4.89 1.08 3.26
CA ASP A 71 4.09 -0.04 3.72
C ASP A 71 2.92 0.35 4.62
N GLY A 72 2.73 1.63 4.94
CA GLY A 72 1.65 2.10 5.80
C GLY A 72 2.09 2.87 7.04
N HIS A 73 1.09 3.44 7.72
CA HIS A 73 1.23 4.06 9.03
C HIS A 73 0.51 3.24 10.10
N TYR A 74 1.18 2.94 11.22
CA TYR A 74 0.62 2.09 12.27
C TYR A 74 0.56 2.81 13.62
N ARG A 75 -0.50 2.59 14.40
CA ARG A 75 -0.61 3.14 15.77
C ARG A 75 -0.90 2.03 16.77
N VAL A 76 -0.53 2.28 18.01
CA VAL A 76 -0.82 1.39 19.13
C VAL A 76 -2.33 1.24 19.28
N ILE A 77 -2.80 0.00 19.40
CA ILE A 77 -4.23 -0.33 19.44
C ILE A 77 -4.89 0.20 20.73
N ASN A 78 -4.19 0.14 21.87
CA ASN A 78 -4.64 0.61 23.18
C ASN A 78 -3.46 1.15 24.01
N GLY A 79 -3.70 2.17 24.85
CA GLY A 79 -2.66 2.75 25.71
C GLY A 79 -1.95 1.69 26.57
N GLY A 80 -0.63 1.55 26.40
CA GLY A 80 0.19 0.55 27.10
C GLY A 80 0.38 -0.79 26.37
N SER A 81 -0.24 -0.97 25.19
CA SER A 81 0.00 -2.15 24.34
C SER A 81 1.28 -2.00 23.52
N THR A 82 1.94 -3.11 23.21
CA THR A 82 3.01 -3.18 22.21
C THR A 82 2.49 -3.61 20.83
N HIS A 83 1.18 -3.85 20.69
CA HIS A 83 0.57 -4.19 19.42
C HIS A 83 0.19 -2.92 18.65
N TYR A 84 0.69 -2.85 17.42
CA TYR A 84 0.38 -1.82 16.45
C TYR A 84 -0.63 -2.35 15.44
N ALA A 85 -1.55 -1.49 15.02
CA ALA A 85 -2.43 -1.75 13.90
C ALA A 85 -2.34 -0.61 12.90
N TYR A 86 -2.59 -0.95 11.65
CA TYR A 86 -2.66 -0.01 10.55
C TYR A 86 -3.73 1.07 10.79
N VAL A 87 -3.45 2.29 10.32
CA VAL A 87 -4.34 3.44 10.47
C VAL A 87 -4.69 4.01 9.11
N ILE A 88 -5.98 4.28 8.93
CA ILE A 88 -6.53 5.01 7.79
C ILE A 88 -6.78 6.45 8.23
N TYR A 89 -6.35 7.41 7.42
CA TYR A 89 -6.65 8.82 7.64
C TYR A 89 -7.80 9.25 6.74
N THR A 90 -8.59 10.22 7.17
CA THR A 90 -9.53 10.92 6.28
C THR A 90 -8.91 12.24 5.87
N VAL A 91 -8.79 12.46 4.57
CA VAL A 91 -8.24 13.69 3.98
C VAL A 91 -9.24 14.28 3.00
N ILE A 92 -9.06 15.56 2.67
CA ILE A 92 -9.82 16.22 1.61
C ILE A 92 -8.96 16.13 0.33
N ASN A 93 -9.51 15.53 -0.73
CA ASN A 93 -8.82 15.43 -2.01
C ASN A 93 -8.80 16.79 -2.75
N ALA A 94 -8.15 16.84 -3.92
CA ALA A 94 -8.06 18.06 -4.71
C ALA A 94 -9.43 18.64 -5.14
N ASP A 95 -10.46 17.80 -5.22
CA ASP A 95 -11.83 18.17 -5.59
C ASP A 95 -12.69 18.60 -4.38
N GLY A 96 -12.12 18.66 -3.17
CA GLY A 96 -12.84 19.04 -1.96
C GLY A 96 -13.67 17.92 -1.33
N ILE A 97 -13.49 16.68 -1.76
CA ILE A 97 -14.22 15.50 -1.29
C ILE A 97 -13.43 14.82 -0.16
N LEU A 98 -14.13 14.41 0.91
CA LEU A 98 -13.54 13.57 1.94
C LEU A 98 -13.28 12.17 1.37
N VAL A 99 -12.01 11.81 1.32
CA VAL A 99 -11.54 10.48 0.93
C VAL A 99 -10.72 9.91 2.07
N SER A 100 -10.55 8.59 2.09
CA SER A 100 -9.56 8.04 2.98
C SER A 100 -8.20 8.05 2.28
N ALA A 101 -7.15 8.41 3.01
CA ALA A 101 -5.78 8.30 2.55
C ALA A 101 -5.05 7.22 3.33
N MET A 102 -4.19 6.55 2.60
CA MET A 102 -3.23 5.58 3.09
C MET A 102 -1.85 6.19 2.78
N PHE A 103 -1.06 6.42 3.83
CA PHE A 103 0.32 6.92 3.71
C PHE A 103 1.29 5.76 3.90
#